data_AF-A0AAN8II25-F1
#
_entry.id   AF-A0AAN8II25-F1
#
_cell.length_a   1.000
_cell.length_b   1.000
_cell.length_c   1.000
_cell.angle_alpha   90.00
_cell.angle_beta   90.00
_cell.angle_gamma   90.00
#
_symmetry.space_group_name_H-M   'P 1'
#
loop_
_entity.id
_entity.type
_entity.pdbx_description
1 polymer ?
#
loop_
_entity_poly.entity_id
_entity_poly.type
_entity_poly.pdbx_seq_one_letter_code
_entity_poly.pdbx_strand_id
1 'polypeptide(L)'
;MVRLGILFCIASTTAFPLIPSAFEDDRSKNLLLPFGIIGDVDALSKQGNIWYSPMTIGTLSLDEGEWLTVKDGFLYCGGQGREEATATGEFISDYSLYVKRISKNGVVESGSWAKQFIALRAAIQIRFPGYLIHEAVQCAVMIGHEVHDRGFSAFQFVPGTKDTVIAAVKSQELLRQPFASFIMVFTIDGRIILDETRVPGYIKYEGIEFLSDEHFKSFVG
;
A
#
# COMPACT_ATOMS: atom_id res chain seq x y z
N MET A 1 9.36 11.52 23.99
CA MET A 1 8.12 12.05 23.39
C MET A 1 7.36 10.84 22.87
N VAL A 2 6.28 10.43 23.54
CA VAL A 2 5.50 9.25 23.11
C VAL A 2 4.64 9.70 21.92
N ARG A 3 4.95 9.22 20.71
CA ARG A 3 4.06 9.36 19.56
C ARG A 3 3.00 8.28 19.71
N LEU A 4 1.74 8.70 19.85
CA LEU A 4 0.61 7.79 19.85
C LEU A 4 0.19 7.58 18.38
N GLY A 5 0.52 6.43 17.81
CA GLY A 5 0.00 6.02 16.51
C GLY A 5 -1.44 5.53 16.68
N ILE A 6 -2.41 6.25 16.11
CA ILE A 6 -3.82 5.86 16.14
C ILE A 6 -4.18 5.24 14.79
N LEU A 7 -4.55 3.97 14.80
CA LEU A 7 -5.09 3.28 13.62
C LEU A 7 -6.58 3.03 13.74
N PHE A 8 -7.33 3.37 12.69
CA PHE A 8 -8.76 3.09 12.57
C PHE A 8 -9.02 2.01 11.52
N CYS A 9 -9.82 0.99 11.86
CA CYS A 9 -10.45 0.08 10.90
C CYS A 9 -11.96 0.15 11.10
N ILE A 10 -12.71 0.47 10.05
CA ILE A 10 -14.16 0.72 10.05
C ILE A 10 -14.80 -0.39 9.22
N ALA A 11 -15.57 -1.28 9.86
CA ALA A 11 -16.34 -2.32 9.17
C ALA A 11 -17.84 -2.03 9.30
N SER A 12 -18.54 -1.76 8.20
CA SER A 12 -19.99 -1.54 8.24
C SER A 12 -20.68 -2.88 8.54
N THR A 13 -21.51 -2.91 9.60
CA THR A 13 -22.39 -4.05 9.85
C THR A 13 -23.80 -3.53 10.09
N THR A 14 -24.69 -3.84 9.15
CA THR A 14 -26.14 -3.67 9.32
C THR A 14 -26.71 -4.93 9.98
N ALA A 15 -26.31 -5.27 11.22
CA ALA A 15 -27.02 -6.19 12.10
C ALA A 15 -26.26 -6.40 13.41
N PHE A 16 -26.98 -6.27 14.53
CA PHE A 16 -26.70 -6.68 15.92
C PHE A 16 -25.23 -6.87 16.34
N PRO A 17 -24.68 -6.03 17.23
CA PRO A 17 -23.28 -6.15 17.62
C PRO A 17 -23.10 -7.23 18.68
N LEU A 18 -22.37 -8.28 18.35
CA LEU A 18 -21.54 -8.95 19.34
C LEU A 18 -20.45 -7.94 19.73
N ILE A 19 -20.49 -7.42 20.95
CA ILE A 19 -19.44 -6.54 21.48
C ILE A 19 -18.15 -7.39 21.52
N PRO A 20 -17.11 -7.09 20.72
CA PRO A 20 -15.82 -7.72 20.93
C PRO A 20 -15.33 -7.23 22.29
N SER A 21 -15.03 -8.14 23.21
CA SER A 21 -14.34 -7.78 24.45
C SER A 21 -12.94 -7.25 24.09
N ALA A 22 -12.44 -6.27 24.86
CA ALA A 22 -11.05 -5.83 24.73
C ALA A 22 -10.14 -7.06 24.83
N PHE A 23 -9.29 -7.26 23.84
CA PHE A 23 -8.34 -8.36 23.79
C PHE A 23 -6.94 -7.78 23.97
N GLU A 24 -6.26 -8.17 25.05
CA GLU A 24 -4.83 -7.94 25.18
C GLU A 24 -4.12 -8.95 24.29
N ASP A 25 -3.38 -8.47 23.30
CA ASP A 25 -2.40 -9.32 22.63
C ASP A 25 -1.22 -9.50 23.60
N ASP A 26 -1.18 -10.68 24.23
CA ASP A 26 -0.26 -11.13 25.28
C ASP A 26 1.22 -10.91 24.92
N ARG A 27 1.54 -10.72 23.63
CA ARG A 27 2.91 -10.50 23.15
C ARG A 27 3.26 -9.06 22.82
N SER A 28 2.30 -8.13 22.78
CA SER A 28 2.53 -6.77 22.33
C SER A 28 2.24 -5.66 23.35
N LYS A 29 1.73 -5.98 24.55
CA LYS A 29 1.22 -4.97 25.51
C LYS A 29 0.23 -3.97 24.87
N ASN A 30 -0.35 -4.33 23.72
CA ASN A 30 -1.21 -3.43 22.98
C ASN A 30 -2.62 -3.53 23.49
N LEU A 31 -3.18 -2.36 23.79
CA LEU A 31 -4.57 -2.22 24.11
C LEU A 31 -5.35 -2.09 22.79
N LEU A 32 -6.01 -3.18 22.39
CA LEU A 32 -7.02 -3.14 21.32
C LEU A 32 -8.34 -2.69 21.94
N LEU A 33 -8.72 -1.43 21.70
CA LEU A 33 -9.95 -0.84 22.19
C LEU A 33 -11.05 -0.96 21.13
N PRO A 34 -12.06 -1.83 21.30
CA PRO A 34 -13.23 -1.80 20.45
C PRO A 34 -13.93 -0.45 20.63
N PHE A 35 -14.32 0.19 19.51
CA PHE A 35 -15.08 1.44 19.54
C PHE A 35 -16.24 1.38 18.55
N GLY A 36 -17.32 2.11 18.85
CA GLY A 36 -18.43 2.32 17.94
C GLY A 36 -18.52 3.80 17.56
N ILE A 37 -18.66 4.08 16.25
CA ILE A 37 -19.03 5.40 15.74
C ILE A 37 -20.50 5.34 15.35
N ILE A 38 -21.31 6.23 15.92
CA ILE A 38 -22.72 6.39 15.56
C ILE A 38 -22.80 7.51 14.52
N GLY A 39 -23.41 7.22 13.38
CA GLY A 39 -23.64 8.19 12.32
C GLY A 39 -24.95 8.95 12.52
N ASP A 40 -24.93 10.23 12.16
CA ASP A 40 -26.14 11.02 11.98
C ASP A 40 -26.56 10.94 10.50
N VAL A 41 -27.84 10.65 10.24
CA VAL A 41 -28.41 10.57 8.90
C VAL A 41 -29.58 11.55 8.72
N ASP A 42 -29.68 12.54 9.61
CA ASP A 42 -30.65 13.62 9.54
C ASP A 42 -32.09 13.09 9.32
N ALA A 43 -32.80 13.63 8.34
CA ALA A 43 -34.18 13.26 8.01
C ALA A 43 -34.35 11.80 7.52
N LEU A 44 -33.26 11.12 7.12
CA LEU A 44 -33.30 9.72 6.69
C LEU A 44 -33.32 8.74 7.87
N SER A 45 -33.15 9.22 9.11
CA SER A 45 -33.19 8.42 10.34
C SER A 45 -34.57 7.82 10.63
N LYS A 46 -35.63 8.22 9.91
CA LYS A 46 -37.01 7.78 10.15
C LYS A 46 -37.52 6.85 9.06
N GLN A 47 -37.90 5.63 9.43
CA GLN A 47 -38.62 4.69 8.58
C GLN A 47 -39.96 4.32 9.23
N GLY A 48 -41.05 4.89 8.73
CA GLY A 48 -42.37 4.74 9.34
C GLY A 48 -42.42 5.36 10.74
N ASN A 49 -42.74 4.55 11.75
CA ASN A 49 -42.73 4.93 13.18
C ASN A 49 -41.43 4.57 13.91
N ILE A 50 -40.40 4.15 13.18
CA ILE A 50 -39.12 3.71 13.75
C ILE A 50 -38.04 4.74 13.41
N TRP A 51 -37.23 5.08 14.40
CA TRP A 51 -36.03 5.90 14.23
C TRP A 51 -34.79 5.03 14.36
N TYR A 52 -33.80 5.24 13.51
CA TYR A 52 -32.53 4.51 13.52
C TYR A 52 -31.35 5.43 13.25
N SER A 53 -30.18 5.04 13.77
CA SER A 53 -28.88 5.62 13.45
C SER A 53 -27.94 4.50 13.04
N PRO A 54 -27.17 4.63 11.95
CA PRO A 54 -26.15 3.65 11.62
C PRO A 54 -25.06 3.65 12.69
N MET A 55 -24.58 2.47 13.07
CA MET A 55 -23.40 2.32 13.92
C MET A 55 -22.35 1.54 13.14
N THR A 56 -21.12 2.05 13.14
CA THR A 56 -19.96 1.30 12.65
C THR A 56 -19.06 0.95 13.81
N ILE A 57 -18.62 -0.31 13.87
CA ILE A 57 -17.71 -0.79 14.90
C ILE A 57 -16.32 -0.91 14.30
N GLY A 58 -15.33 -0.49 15.09
CA GLY A 58 -13.93 -0.59 14.78
C GLY A 58 -13.12 -1.05 15.98
N THR A 59 -11.84 -1.28 15.74
CA THR A 59 -10.85 -1.53 16.80
C THR A 59 -9.79 -0.45 16.72
N LEU A 60 -9.55 0.23 17.84
CA LEU A 60 -8.49 1.18 18.03
C LEU A 60 -7.27 0.40 18.54
N SER A 61 -6.24 0.32 17.70
CA SER A 61 -4.94 -0.16 18.11
C SER A 61 -4.11 1.03 18.57
N LEU A 62 -3.85 1.12 19.88
CA LEU A 62 -2.85 2.02 20.43
C LEU A 62 -1.49 1.37 20.24
N ASP A 63 -0.77 1.76 19.18
CA ASP A 63 0.58 1.26 18.88
C ASP A 63 1.47 2.40 18.41
N GLU A 64 2.77 2.17 18.38
CA GLU A 64 3.72 3.00 17.65
C GLU A 64 3.62 2.70 16.14
N GLY A 65 2.42 2.73 15.58
CA GLY A 65 2.21 2.58 14.14
C GLY A 65 2.80 3.79 13.42
N GLU A 66 3.93 3.59 12.74
CA GLU A 66 4.64 4.66 12.01
C GLU A 66 4.26 4.68 10.52
N TRP A 67 3.83 3.54 9.97
CA TRP A 67 3.43 3.43 8.57
C TRP A 67 2.21 2.54 8.36
N LEU A 68 1.50 2.79 7.25
CA LEU A 68 0.36 2.03 6.81
C LEU A 68 0.48 1.68 5.33
N THR A 69 0.08 0.47 4.95
CA THR A 69 -0.09 0.12 3.54
C THR A 69 -1.18 -0.90 3.34
N VAL A 70 -1.73 -0.99 2.13
CA VAL A 70 -2.76 -1.96 1.77
C VAL A 70 -2.17 -2.97 0.81
N LYS A 71 -2.35 -4.26 1.10
CA LYS A 71 -1.93 -5.35 0.22
C LYS A 71 -2.91 -6.52 0.32
N ASP A 72 -3.30 -7.06 -0.83
CA ASP A 72 -4.19 -8.25 -0.93
C ASP A 72 -5.51 -8.11 -0.15
N GLY A 73 -6.05 -6.89 -0.07
CA GLY A 73 -7.28 -6.59 0.66
C GLY A 73 -7.13 -6.50 2.18
N PHE A 74 -5.90 -6.56 2.70
CA PHE A 74 -5.57 -6.32 4.11
C PHE A 74 -4.88 -4.96 4.29
N LEU A 75 -5.16 -4.32 5.41
CA LEU A 75 -4.40 -3.17 5.90
C LEU A 75 -3.24 -3.68 6.75
N TYR A 76 -2.04 -3.22 6.46
CA TYR A 76 -0.84 -3.49 7.24
C TYR A 76 -0.44 -2.23 8.00
N CYS A 77 -0.09 -2.40 9.27
CA CYS A 77 0.44 -1.37 10.13
C CYS A 77 1.68 -1.89 10.83
N GLY A 78 2.78 -1.14 10.76
CA GLY A 78 4.01 -1.51 11.45
C GLY A 78 4.68 -0.34 12.12
N GLY A 79 5.60 -0.67 13.03
CA GLY A 79 6.44 0.30 13.71
C GLY A 79 7.70 0.64 12.92
N GLN A 80 8.66 1.25 13.63
CA GLN A 80 9.94 1.73 13.09
C GLN A 80 10.77 0.64 12.39
N GLY A 81 10.56 -0.65 12.70
CA GLY A 81 11.23 -1.74 12.00
C GLY A 81 12.69 -1.92 12.40
N ARG A 82 13.04 -1.65 13.65
CA ARG A 82 14.39 -1.88 14.21
C ARG A 82 14.36 -2.59 15.56
N GLU A 83 15.48 -3.22 15.92
CA GLU A 83 15.70 -3.65 17.29
C GLU A 83 15.88 -2.42 18.20
N GLU A 84 15.34 -2.50 19.42
CA GLU A 84 15.71 -1.59 20.50
C GLU A 84 17.04 -2.03 21.09
N ALA A 85 17.94 -1.07 21.29
CA ALA A 85 19.24 -1.31 21.87
C ALA A 85 19.60 -0.23 22.89
N THR A 86 20.46 -0.57 23.83
CA THR A 86 21.07 0.38 24.76
C THR A 86 21.96 1.37 24.00
N ALA A 87 22.37 2.46 24.65
CA ALA A 87 23.34 3.39 24.07
C ALA A 87 24.69 2.73 23.72
N THR A 88 25.00 1.58 24.33
CA THR A 88 26.20 0.77 24.06
C THR A 88 25.97 -0.30 22.98
N GLY A 89 24.76 -0.39 22.41
CA GLY A 89 24.44 -1.33 21.34
C GLY A 89 24.04 -2.73 21.81
N GLU A 90 23.64 -2.90 23.08
CA GLU A 90 23.13 -4.17 23.59
C GLU A 90 21.63 -4.30 23.29
N PHE A 91 21.19 -5.48 22.86
CA PHE A 91 19.80 -5.74 22.54
C PHE A 91 18.87 -5.60 23.76
N ILE A 92 17.75 -4.91 23.58
CA ILE A 92 16.70 -4.75 24.59
C ILE A 92 15.44 -5.49 24.15
N SER A 93 14.92 -5.19 22.96
CA SER A 93 13.66 -5.76 22.45
C SER A 93 13.61 -5.75 20.92
N ASP A 94 12.74 -6.57 20.34
CA ASP A 94 12.46 -6.63 18.90
C ASP A 94 11.01 -6.28 18.57
N TYR A 95 10.32 -5.64 19.51
CA TYR A 95 8.88 -5.37 19.42
C TYR A 95 8.51 -4.54 18.18
N SER A 96 9.33 -3.54 17.84
CA SER A 96 9.14 -2.69 16.66
C SER A 96 9.28 -3.43 15.32
N LEU A 97 9.69 -4.71 15.34
CA LEU A 97 9.74 -5.56 14.15
C LEU A 97 8.41 -6.27 13.86
N TYR A 98 7.40 -6.13 14.72
CA TYR A 98 6.08 -6.72 14.48
C TYR A 98 5.23 -5.84 13.56
N VAL A 99 4.45 -6.50 12.71
CA VAL A 99 3.50 -5.87 11.81
C VAL A 99 2.14 -6.49 12.03
N LYS A 100 1.13 -5.62 12.12
CA LYS A 100 -0.27 -5.99 12.21
C LYS A 100 -0.86 -6.10 10.83
N ARG A 101 -1.48 -7.23 10.55
CA ARG A 101 -2.32 -7.48 9.38
C ARG A 101 -3.78 -7.40 9.79
N ILE A 102 -4.54 -6.54 9.15
CA ILE A 102 -5.92 -6.22 9.53
C ILE A 102 -6.83 -6.52 8.34
N SER A 103 -7.79 -7.40 8.56
CA SER A 103 -8.81 -7.74 7.55
C SER A 103 -9.87 -6.65 7.40
N LYS A 104 -10.64 -6.68 6.30
CA LYS A 104 -11.80 -5.79 6.10
C LYS A 104 -12.86 -5.88 7.19
N ASN A 105 -12.91 -7.01 7.91
CA ASN A 105 -13.86 -7.24 8.99
C ASN A 105 -13.30 -6.82 10.37
N GLY A 106 -12.12 -6.18 10.41
CA GLY A 106 -11.50 -5.70 11.65
C GLY A 106 -10.72 -6.75 12.44
N VAL A 107 -10.64 -8.00 11.97
CA VAL A 107 -9.77 -9.02 12.60
C VAL A 107 -8.30 -8.60 12.46
N VAL A 108 -7.58 -8.56 13.58
CA VAL A 108 -6.17 -8.16 13.67
C VAL A 108 -5.31 -9.37 13.96
N GLU A 109 -4.25 -9.55 13.17
CA GLU A 109 -3.22 -10.56 13.38
C GLU A 109 -1.85 -9.89 13.50
N SER A 110 -1.12 -10.19 14.57
CA SER A 110 0.23 -9.67 14.79
C SER A 110 1.28 -10.71 14.39
N GLY A 111 2.24 -10.32 13.55
CA GLY A 111 3.30 -11.21 13.08
C GLY A 111 4.67 -10.53 13.04
N SER A 112 5.72 -11.26 13.44
CA SER A 112 7.09 -10.76 13.36
C SER A 112 7.56 -10.65 11.90
N TRP A 113 8.06 -9.46 11.54
CA TRP A 113 8.69 -9.16 10.27
C TRP A 113 10.22 -8.97 10.41
N ALA A 114 10.81 -9.52 11.49
CA ALA A 114 12.23 -9.37 11.77
C ALA A 114 13.12 -9.76 10.58
N LYS A 115 12.78 -10.86 9.88
CA LYS A 115 13.53 -11.31 8.71
C LYS A 115 13.52 -10.26 7.59
N GLN A 116 12.38 -9.62 7.36
CA GLN A 116 12.16 -8.64 6.31
C GLN A 116 12.93 -7.35 6.62
N PHE A 117 12.80 -6.81 7.82
CA PHE A 117 13.52 -5.61 8.23
C PHE A 117 15.03 -5.82 8.27
N ILE A 118 15.49 -6.97 8.79
CA ILE A 118 16.91 -7.33 8.78
C ILE A 118 17.43 -7.45 7.34
N ALA A 119 16.66 -8.05 6.42
CA ALA A 119 17.04 -8.16 5.02
C ALA A 119 17.15 -6.79 4.33
N LEU A 120 16.20 -5.88 4.56
CA LEU A 120 16.23 -4.51 4.04
C LEU A 120 17.46 -3.74 4.53
N ARG A 121 17.72 -3.78 5.85
CA ARG A 121 18.93 -3.21 6.44
C ARG A 121 20.20 -3.84 5.85
N ALA A 122 20.17 -5.16 5.63
CA ALA A 122 21.33 -5.89 5.17
C ALA A 122 21.69 -5.60 3.71
N ALA A 123 20.70 -5.31 2.87
CA ALA A 123 20.87 -4.96 1.46
C ALA A 123 21.71 -3.69 1.26
N ILE A 124 21.65 -2.76 2.22
CA ILE A 124 22.48 -1.53 2.24
C ILE A 124 23.70 -1.67 3.15
N GLN A 125 24.10 -2.90 3.48
CA GLN A 125 25.30 -3.22 4.25
C GLN A 125 25.33 -2.70 5.70
N ILE A 126 24.17 -2.31 6.25
CA ILE A 126 24.06 -2.00 7.68
C ILE A 126 23.84 -3.30 8.47
N ARG A 127 24.44 -3.39 9.66
CA ARG A 127 24.29 -4.50 10.60
C ARG A 127 24.06 -3.93 12.00
N PHE A 128 23.38 -4.69 12.85
CA PHE A 128 23.22 -4.35 14.26
C PHE A 128 24.61 -4.11 14.90
N PRO A 129 24.80 -3.06 15.73
CA PRO A 129 23.78 -2.16 16.31
C PRO A 129 23.34 -0.99 15.42
N GLY A 130 23.85 -0.87 14.18
CA GLY A 130 23.30 0.05 13.19
C GLY A 130 21.88 -0.33 12.78
N TYR A 131 21.04 0.66 12.48
CA TYR A 131 19.60 0.46 12.23
C TYR A 131 19.09 1.30 11.07
N LEU A 132 17.88 0.97 10.61
CA LEU A 132 17.05 1.78 9.74
C LEU A 132 15.75 2.09 10.48
N ILE A 133 15.18 3.26 10.22
CA ILE A 133 13.84 3.62 10.69
C ILE A 133 12.94 3.66 9.45
N HIS A 134 11.82 2.95 9.53
CA HIS A 134 10.79 2.91 8.51
C HIS A 134 9.59 3.74 8.98
N GLU A 135 9.36 4.91 8.37
CA GLU A 135 8.16 5.75 8.61
C GLU A 135 7.22 5.79 7.41
N ALA A 136 7.63 5.22 6.27
CA ALA A 136 6.79 5.14 5.09
C ALA A 136 7.05 3.80 4.38
N VAL A 137 5.97 3.05 4.18
CA VAL A 137 5.97 1.79 3.43
C VAL A 137 4.78 1.85 2.48
N GLN A 138 5.02 1.54 1.21
CA GLN A 138 3.96 1.43 0.21
C GLN A 138 4.07 0.11 -0.53
N CYS A 139 2.95 -0.59 -0.66
CA CYS A 139 2.86 -1.75 -1.52
C CYS A 139 2.88 -1.28 -2.97
N ALA A 140 3.89 -1.73 -3.72
CA ALA A 140 3.91 -1.61 -5.17
C ALA A 140 3.30 -2.86 -5.80
N VAL A 141 2.59 -2.67 -6.92
CA VAL A 141 2.17 -3.77 -7.77
C VAL A 141 3.33 -4.09 -8.71
N MET A 142 3.74 -5.36 -8.73
CA MET A 142 4.78 -5.81 -9.66
C MET A 142 4.19 -5.86 -11.07
N ILE A 143 4.83 -5.15 -12.00
CA ILE A 143 4.41 -5.09 -13.40
C ILE A 143 5.45 -5.79 -14.28
N GLY A 144 5.11 -6.98 -14.76
CA GLY A 144 5.95 -7.75 -15.68
C GLY A 144 7.25 -8.26 -15.04
N HIS A 145 8.22 -8.62 -15.88
CA HIS A 145 9.54 -9.04 -15.44
C HIS A 145 10.47 -7.83 -15.26
N GLU A 146 11.35 -7.87 -14.26
CA GLU A 146 12.34 -6.81 -14.05
C GLU A 146 13.44 -6.88 -15.12
N VAL A 147 13.70 -5.76 -15.78
CA VAL A 147 14.82 -5.60 -16.71
C VAL A 147 15.60 -4.37 -16.25
N HIS A 148 16.76 -4.60 -15.64
CA HIS A 148 17.47 -3.59 -14.83
C HIS A 148 17.89 -2.31 -15.58
N ASP A 149 17.93 -2.33 -16.91
CA ASP A 149 18.30 -1.17 -17.73
C ASP A 149 17.08 -0.47 -18.36
N ARG A 150 15.86 -0.88 -18.02
CA ARG A 150 14.60 -0.29 -18.52
C ARG A 150 13.76 0.28 -17.39
N GLY A 151 13.51 1.58 -17.43
CA GLY A 151 12.66 2.28 -16.47
C GLY A 151 11.37 2.78 -17.12
N PHE A 152 10.26 2.80 -16.40
CA PHE A 152 9.04 3.48 -16.85
C PHE A 152 9.31 4.98 -16.99
N SER A 153 9.02 5.52 -18.17
CA SER A 153 9.19 6.94 -18.52
C SER A 153 7.86 7.69 -18.58
N ALA A 154 6.79 7.02 -19.01
CA ALA A 154 5.45 7.61 -19.08
C ALA A 154 4.36 6.54 -18.98
N PHE A 155 3.15 6.93 -18.58
CA PHE A 155 1.96 6.07 -18.64
C PHE A 155 0.69 6.89 -18.77
N GLN A 156 -0.38 6.24 -19.25
CA GLN A 156 -1.73 6.79 -19.25
C GLN A 156 -2.77 5.67 -19.12
N PHE A 157 -3.91 5.98 -18.51
CA PHE A 157 -5.06 5.08 -18.50
C PHE A 157 -5.66 4.97 -19.91
N VAL A 158 -5.96 3.74 -20.32
CA VAL A 158 -6.59 3.49 -21.63
C VAL A 158 -8.05 3.96 -21.59
N PRO A 159 -8.48 4.85 -22.50
CA PRO A 159 -9.85 5.35 -22.54
C PRO A 159 -10.88 4.22 -22.63
N GLY A 160 -12.03 4.41 -21.97
CA GLY A 160 -13.11 3.42 -21.96
C GLY A 160 -12.89 2.23 -21.02
N THR A 161 -11.76 2.17 -20.30
CA THR A 161 -11.45 1.06 -19.38
C THR A 161 -11.75 1.36 -17.91
N LYS A 162 -12.41 2.49 -17.60
CA LYS A 162 -12.71 2.93 -16.22
C LYS A 162 -11.44 2.98 -15.35
N ASP A 163 -10.34 3.42 -15.93
CA ASP A 163 -9.03 3.54 -15.28
C ASP A 163 -8.49 2.22 -14.70
N THR A 164 -8.87 1.09 -15.28
CA THR A 164 -8.38 -0.24 -14.87
C THR A 164 -7.25 -0.77 -15.73
N VAL A 165 -7.00 -0.15 -16.90
CA VAL A 165 -5.95 -0.54 -17.85
C VAL A 165 -5.01 0.64 -18.09
N ILE A 166 -3.71 0.38 -18.07
CA ILE A 166 -2.62 1.33 -18.28
C ILE A 166 -1.85 0.95 -19.53
N ALA A 167 -1.59 1.92 -20.40
CA ALA A 167 -0.53 1.86 -21.40
C ALA A 167 0.67 2.62 -20.88
N ALA A 168 1.86 2.00 -20.89
CA ALA A 168 3.07 2.61 -20.36
C ALA A 168 4.24 2.46 -21.33
N VAL A 169 5.14 3.44 -21.27
CA VAL A 169 6.39 3.47 -22.00
C VAL A 169 7.54 3.24 -21.02
N LYS A 170 8.50 2.40 -21.41
CA LYS A 170 9.80 2.29 -20.76
C LYS A 170 10.89 2.84 -21.68
N SER A 171 11.89 3.52 -21.12
CA SER A 171 13.10 3.91 -21.82
C SER A 171 14.31 3.11 -21.32
N GLN A 172 15.24 2.82 -22.22
CA GLN A 172 16.50 2.12 -21.95
C GLN A 172 17.67 3.04 -22.24
N GLU A 173 18.56 3.17 -21.26
CA GLU A 173 19.74 4.03 -21.33
C GLU A 173 20.98 3.24 -20.91
N LEU A 174 21.71 2.78 -21.91
CA LEU A 174 22.94 2.01 -21.73
C LEU A 174 24.14 2.84 -22.20
N LEU A 175 25.23 2.78 -21.43
CA LEU A 175 26.46 3.48 -21.77
C LEU A 175 26.96 3.02 -23.15
N ARG A 176 27.15 3.96 -24.07
CA ARG A 176 27.62 3.73 -25.46
C ARG A 176 26.70 2.89 -26.33
N GLN A 177 25.44 2.69 -25.95
CA GLN A 177 24.45 2.11 -26.85
C GLN A 177 23.40 3.15 -27.25
N PRO A 178 22.75 2.99 -28.42
CA PRO A 178 21.61 3.83 -28.76
C PRO A 178 20.47 3.65 -27.76
N PHE A 179 19.70 4.71 -27.52
CA PHE A 179 18.50 4.61 -26.70
C PHE A 179 17.49 3.66 -27.32
N ALA A 180 16.65 3.06 -26.47
CA ALA A 180 15.50 2.30 -26.92
C ALA A 180 14.28 2.65 -26.07
N SER A 181 13.10 2.51 -26.67
CA SER A 181 11.83 2.66 -25.97
C SER A 181 10.96 1.43 -26.20
N PHE A 182 10.15 1.10 -25.21
CA PHE A 182 9.27 -0.06 -25.20
C PHE A 182 7.89 0.38 -24.76
N ILE A 183 6.85 -0.14 -25.40
CA ILE A 183 5.47 0.05 -24.96
C ILE A 183 4.95 -1.26 -24.37
N MET A 184 4.16 -1.17 -23.31
CA MET A 184 3.46 -2.29 -22.71
C MET A 184 2.08 -1.86 -22.22
N VAL A 185 1.17 -2.82 -22.09
CA VAL A 185 -0.19 -2.59 -21.60
C VAL A 185 -0.51 -3.60 -20.52
N PHE A 186 -1.02 -3.14 -19.39
CA PHE A 186 -1.32 -3.97 -18.23
C PHE A 186 -2.47 -3.38 -17.42
N THR A 187 -3.07 -4.19 -16.56
CA THR A 187 -4.12 -3.75 -15.64
C THR A 187 -3.53 -3.20 -14.34
N ILE A 188 -4.30 -2.42 -13.58
CA ILE A 188 -3.88 -1.83 -12.29
C ILE A 188 -3.49 -2.86 -11.22
N ASP A 189 -3.96 -4.10 -11.34
CA ASP A 189 -3.59 -5.24 -10.49
C ASP A 189 -2.39 -6.04 -11.03
N GLY A 190 -1.77 -5.60 -12.14
CA GLY A 190 -0.49 -6.09 -12.64
C GLY A 190 -0.56 -7.18 -13.71
N ARG A 191 -1.75 -7.51 -14.21
CA ARG A 191 -1.89 -8.48 -15.31
C ARG A 191 -1.45 -7.86 -16.63
N ILE A 192 -0.47 -8.50 -17.29
CA ILE A 192 0.03 -8.07 -18.60
C ILE A 192 -0.99 -8.40 -19.70
N ILE A 193 -1.35 -7.39 -20.49
CA ILE A 193 -2.21 -7.49 -21.69
C ILE A 193 -1.33 -7.49 -22.95
N LEU A 194 -0.36 -6.57 -23.00
CA LEU A 194 0.69 -6.51 -24.02
C LEU A 194 2.03 -6.45 -23.30
N ASP A 195 2.88 -7.44 -23.56
CA ASP A 195 4.25 -7.48 -23.04
C ASP A 195 5.13 -6.43 -23.75
N GLU A 196 6.29 -6.14 -23.17
CA GLU A 196 7.21 -5.12 -23.66
C GLU A 196 7.51 -5.28 -25.17
N THR A 197 6.95 -4.37 -25.96
CA THR A 197 7.14 -4.32 -27.40
C THR A 197 8.01 -3.13 -27.74
N ARG A 198 9.13 -3.37 -28.43
CA ARG A 198 10.05 -2.30 -28.80
C ARG A 198 9.38 -1.33 -29.78
N VAL A 199 9.40 -0.05 -29.44
CA VAL A 199 8.98 1.05 -30.33
C VAL A 199 10.09 1.26 -31.36
N PRO A 200 9.77 1.40 -32.67
CA PRO A 200 10.77 1.66 -33.69
C PRO A 200 11.61 2.91 -33.40
N GLY A 201 12.92 2.81 -33.67
CA GLY A 201 13.87 3.91 -33.52
C GLY A 201 14.92 3.70 -32.44
N TYR A 202 15.71 4.75 -32.24
CA TYR A 202 16.85 4.79 -31.34
C TYR A 202 16.81 6.01 -30.40
N ILE A 203 15.59 6.36 -29.97
CA ILE A 203 15.32 7.54 -29.12
C ILE A 203 14.51 7.14 -27.88
N LYS A 204 14.54 8.02 -26.87
CA LYS A 204 13.73 7.91 -25.65
C LYS A 204 12.39 8.60 -25.88
N TYR A 205 11.31 7.86 -25.73
CA TYR A 205 9.97 8.41 -25.61
C TYR A 205 9.62 8.53 -24.12
N GLU A 206 9.32 9.75 -23.70
CA GLU A 206 9.02 10.13 -22.31
C GLU A 206 7.57 10.63 -22.16
N GLY A 207 6.72 10.33 -23.15
CA GLY A 207 5.32 10.72 -23.18
C GLY A 207 4.50 9.75 -24.01
N ILE A 208 3.26 9.55 -23.60
CA ILE A 208 2.22 8.81 -24.34
C ILE A 208 0.91 9.58 -24.16
N GLU A 209 0.15 9.72 -25.25
CA GLU A 209 -1.16 10.39 -25.25
C GLU A 209 -2.12 9.65 -26.17
N PHE A 210 -3.39 9.52 -25.78
CA PHE A 210 -4.44 9.02 -26.66
C PHE A 210 -5.05 10.17 -27.45
N LEU A 211 -4.78 10.21 -28.76
CA LEU A 211 -5.36 11.22 -29.64
C LEU A 211 -6.84 10.91 -29.91
N SER A 212 -7.66 11.96 -29.99
CA SER A 212 -9.05 11.85 -30.46
C SER A 212 -9.10 11.51 -31.96
N ASP A 213 -10.20 10.91 -32.41
CA ASP A 213 -10.40 10.56 -33.82
C ASP A 213 -10.25 11.76 -34.78
N GLU A 214 -10.69 12.96 -34.36
CA GLU A 214 -10.54 14.18 -35.15
C GLU A 214 -9.08 14.61 -35.29
N HIS A 215 -8.30 14.52 -34.21
CA HIS A 215 -6.87 14.81 -34.24
C HIS A 215 -6.10 13.74 -35.00
N PHE A 216 -6.47 12.47 -34.89
CA PHE A 216 -5.79 11.41 -35.63
C PHE A 216 -5.95 11.60 -37.15
N LYS A 217 -7.17 11.91 -37.60
CA LYS A 217 -7.45 12.13 -39.03
C LYS A 217 -6.68 13.30 -39.64
N SER A 218 -6.27 14.31 -38.86
CA SER A 218 -5.47 15.42 -39.38
C SER A 218 -3.99 15.08 -39.58
N PHE A 219 -3.47 14.00 -38.97
CA PHE A 219 -2.08 13.55 -39.14
C PHE A 219 -1.89 12.53 -40.24
N VAL A 220 -2.93 11.74 -40.54
CA VAL A 220 -2.87 10.60 -41.49
C VAL A 220 -3.68 10.86 -42.76
N GLY A 221 -4.29 12.05 -42.88
CA GLY A 221 -5.04 12.53 -44.03
C GLY A 221 -4.21 13.36 -45.00
#